data_AF-A0AAW0N812-F1
#
_entry.id   AF-A0AAW0N812-F1
#
_cell.length_a   1.000
_cell.length_b   1.000
_cell.length_c   1.000
_cell.angle_alpha   90.00
_cell.angle_beta   90.00
_cell.angle_gamma   90.00
#
_symmetry.space_group_name_H-M   'P 1'
#
loop_
_entity.id
_entity.type
_entity.pdbx_description
1 polymer ?
#
loop_
_entity_poly.entity_id
_entity_poly.type
_entity_poly.pdbx_seq_one_letter_code
_entity_poly.pdbx_strand_id
1 'polypeptide(L)'
;MHRSYQPLKPVTNRYLQQKWDQDNFDNHRKKVTLALPVVDTKGSKTPSHVQLKLKKLQLQDERLSIIERDNRLLASRLASIVCSRGLVDHFNHYHIKSLNADRRRQEQQLVGQQNLDIYRRLSSRQSEYRRQVWLQDWERTNRLREDISRYPPLSLDKQRSQRKVKFAVNRGQSDSSISTDRDDDE
;
A
#
# COMPACT_ATOMS: atom_id res chain seq x y z
N MET A 1 26.14 -84.82 -43.43
CA MET A 1 27.61 -84.89 -43.35
C MET A 1 28.07 -85.66 -42.09
N HIS A 2 27.71 -86.94 -41.95
CA HIS A 2 28.12 -87.77 -40.78
C HIS A 2 29.33 -88.67 -41.06
N ARG A 3 29.79 -88.72 -42.31
CA ARG A 3 30.91 -89.56 -42.74
C ARG A 3 32.27 -89.01 -42.31
N SER A 4 32.38 -87.68 -42.15
CA SER A 4 33.56 -86.98 -41.64
C SER A 4 33.61 -86.90 -40.10
N TYR A 5 32.53 -87.26 -39.42
CA TYR A 5 32.45 -87.22 -37.96
C TYR A 5 33.23 -88.40 -37.35
N GLN A 6 34.21 -88.07 -36.51
CA GLN A 6 35.09 -89.04 -35.83
C GLN A 6 34.76 -89.07 -34.33
N PRO A 7 34.06 -90.11 -33.85
CA PRO A 7 33.73 -90.25 -32.44
C PRO A 7 34.97 -90.62 -31.64
N LEU A 8 35.10 -90.06 -30.43
CA LEU A 8 36.24 -90.31 -29.54
C LEU A 8 36.23 -91.71 -28.93
N LYS A 9 35.06 -92.36 -28.89
CA LYS A 9 34.85 -93.72 -28.39
C LYS A 9 34.31 -94.60 -29.52
N PRO A 10 34.56 -95.93 -29.50
CA PRO A 10 33.94 -96.84 -30.45
C PRO A 10 32.41 -96.79 -30.28
N VAL A 11 31.69 -96.62 -31.38
CA VAL A 11 30.22 -96.50 -31.39
C VAL A 11 29.63 -97.35 -32.50
N THR A 12 28.45 -97.90 -32.23
CA THR A 12 27.72 -98.77 -33.17
C THR A 12 27.15 -97.99 -34.34
N ASN A 13 26.69 -96.75 -34.12
CA ASN A 13 26.12 -95.88 -35.15
C ASN A 13 26.68 -94.44 -35.07
N ARG A 14 27.48 -94.06 -36.07
CA ARG A 14 28.13 -92.74 -36.17
C ARG A 14 27.14 -91.58 -36.36
N TYR A 15 26.04 -91.79 -37.06
CA TYR A 15 25.06 -90.73 -37.33
C TYR A 15 24.32 -90.31 -36.05
N LEU A 16 23.88 -91.31 -35.27
CA LEU A 16 23.21 -91.06 -33.99
C LEU A 16 24.17 -90.42 -32.99
N GLN A 17 25.42 -90.88 -32.94
CA GLN A 17 26.43 -90.27 -32.07
C GLN A 17 26.68 -88.80 -32.43
N GLN A 18 26.82 -88.45 -33.72
CA GLN A 18 26.99 -87.05 -34.14
C GLN A 18 25.81 -86.17 -33.69
N LYS A 19 24.58 -86.68 -33.84
CA LYS A 19 23.36 -85.97 -33.42
C LYS A 19 23.35 -85.70 -31.91
N TRP A 20 23.70 -86.69 -31.10
CA TRP A 20 23.75 -86.54 -29.65
C TRP A 20 24.88 -85.63 -29.17
N ASP A 21 26.05 -85.72 -29.78
CA ASP A 21 27.16 -84.84 -29.46
C ASP A 21 26.84 -83.38 -29.80
N GLN A 22 26.17 -83.15 -30.93
CA GLN A 22 25.71 -81.82 -31.32
C GLN A 22 24.67 -81.29 -30.32
N ASP A 23 23.67 -82.09 -29.96
CA ASP A 23 22.65 -81.65 -29.00
C ASP A 23 23.24 -81.39 -27.60
N ASN A 24 24.17 -82.23 -27.15
CA ASN A 24 24.90 -82.02 -25.89
C ASN A 24 25.76 -80.76 -25.94
N PHE A 25 26.44 -80.51 -27.06
CA PHE A 25 27.23 -79.30 -27.27
C PHE A 25 26.32 -78.06 -27.25
N ASP A 26 25.20 -78.10 -27.96
CA ASP A 26 24.23 -77.02 -28.01
C ASP A 26 23.60 -76.76 -26.63
N ASN A 27 23.27 -77.82 -25.89
CA ASN A 27 22.75 -77.73 -24.52
C ASN A 27 23.79 -77.18 -23.54
N HIS A 28 25.05 -77.60 -23.65
CA HIS A 28 26.15 -77.04 -22.86
C HIS A 28 26.34 -75.55 -23.17
N ARG A 29 26.36 -75.18 -24.46
CA ARG A 29 26.46 -73.79 -24.89
C ARG A 29 25.32 -72.95 -24.34
N LYS A 30 24.08 -73.42 -24.42
CA LYS A 30 22.91 -72.76 -23.81
C LYS A 30 23.11 -72.55 -22.31
N LYS A 31 23.57 -73.56 -21.57
CA LYS A 31 23.84 -73.44 -20.13
C LYS A 31 24.94 -72.42 -19.82
N VAL A 32 26.00 -72.39 -20.62
CA VAL A 32 27.08 -71.40 -20.48
C VAL A 32 26.58 -69.98 -20.77
N THR A 33 25.78 -69.80 -21.83
CA THR A 33 25.24 -68.48 -22.21
C THR A 33 24.20 -67.98 -21.20
N LEU A 34 23.38 -68.86 -20.65
CA LEU A 34 22.33 -68.53 -19.67
C LEU A 34 22.86 -68.49 -18.22
N ALA A 35 24.13 -68.81 -17.99
CA ALA A 35 24.71 -68.78 -16.66
C ALA A 35 24.67 -67.35 -16.11
N LEU A 36 23.92 -67.15 -15.03
CA LEU A 36 23.87 -65.88 -14.31
C LEU A 36 25.11 -65.72 -13.44
N PRO A 37 25.63 -64.50 -13.26
CA PRO A 37 26.71 -64.24 -12.33
C PRO A 37 26.28 -64.60 -10.90
N VAL A 38 27.16 -65.27 -10.15
CA VAL A 38 26.91 -65.67 -8.75
C VAL A 38 26.87 -64.46 -7.81
N VAL A 39 27.58 -63.39 -8.17
CA VAL A 39 27.66 -62.16 -7.39
C VAL A 39 27.05 -61.03 -8.20
N ASP A 40 26.03 -60.37 -7.64
CA ASP A 40 25.54 -59.12 -8.19
C ASP A 40 26.54 -58.01 -7.85
N THR A 41 27.14 -57.42 -8.88
CA THR A 41 28.06 -56.27 -8.76
C THR A 41 27.37 -54.94 -9.02
N LYS A 42 26.04 -54.92 -9.17
CA LYS A 42 25.30 -53.68 -9.36
C LYS A 42 25.33 -52.83 -8.10
N GLY A 43 25.63 -51.54 -8.29
CA GLY A 43 25.55 -50.55 -7.21
C GLY A 43 24.12 -50.43 -6.67
N SER A 44 24.00 -49.98 -5.42
CA SER A 44 22.71 -49.68 -4.83
C SER A 44 21.98 -48.60 -5.63
N LYS A 45 20.65 -48.73 -5.74
CA LYS A 45 19.83 -47.72 -6.42
C LYS A 45 19.92 -46.41 -5.63
N THR A 46 20.21 -45.32 -6.33
CA THR A 46 20.23 -43.99 -5.71
C THR A 46 18.83 -43.67 -5.15
N PRO A 47 18.71 -43.25 -3.88
CA PRO A 47 17.44 -42.86 -3.31
C PRO A 47 16.79 -41.70 -4.07
N SER A 48 15.47 -41.72 -4.22
CA SER A 48 14.71 -40.73 -4.98
C SER A 48 14.93 -39.29 -4.49
N HIS A 49 15.06 -39.06 -3.19
CA HIS A 49 15.28 -37.72 -2.62
C HIS A 49 16.66 -37.11 -2.97
N VAL A 50 17.64 -37.95 -3.35
CA VAL A 50 18.95 -37.50 -3.82
C VAL A 50 18.85 -37.07 -5.29
N GLN A 51 18.09 -37.83 -6.08
CA GLN A 51 17.80 -37.51 -7.49
C GLN A 51 16.90 -36.27 -7.61
N LEU A 52 15.88 -36.17 -6.73
CA LEU A 52 14.90 -35.11 -6.69
C LEU A 52 14.91 -34.41 -5.32
N LYS A 53 15.46 -33.19 -5.29
CA LYS A 53 15.45 -32.33 -4.09
C LYS A 53 14.08 -31.66 -3.92
N LEU A 54 13.06 -32.43 -3.58
CA LEU A 54 11.65 -31.99 -3.50
C LEU A 54 11.46 -30.71 -2.67
N LYS A 55 12.09 -30.61 -1.50
CA LYS A 55 12.01 -29.40 -0.65
C LYS A 55 12.59 -28.15 -1.33
N LYS A 56 13.65 -28.31 -2.13
CA LYS A 56 14.23 -27.21 -2.89
C LYS A 56 13.24 -26.71 -3.96
N LEU A 57 12.60 -27.64 -4.67
CA LEU A 57 11.59 -27.31 -5.67
C LEU A 57 10.39 -26.59 -5.04
N GLN A 58 9.88 -27.10 -3.92
CA GLN A 58 8.78 -26.46 -3.18
C GLN A 58 9.13 -25.02 -2.77
N LEU A 59 10.30 -24.79 -2.16
CA LEU A 59 10.71 -23.44 -1.75
C LEU A 59 10.88 -22.49 -2.94
N GLN A 60 11.30 -23.00 -4.09
CA GLN A 60 11.39 -22.20 -5.31
C GLN A 60 10.00 -21.81 -5.82
N ASP A 61 9.05 -22.73 -5.80
CA ASP A 61 7.67 -22.49 -6.21
C ASP A 61 6.95 -21.48 -5.29
N GLU A 62 7.10 -21.64 -3.97
CA GLU A 62 6.57 -20.69 -2.97
C GLU A 62 7.15 -19.28 -3.19
N ARG A 63 8.47 -19.19 -3.44
CA ARG A 63 9.13 -17.91 -3.73
C ARG A 63 8.60 -17.28 -5.02
N LEU A 64 8.42 -18.07 -6.09
CA LEU A 64 7.88 -17.58 -7.36
C LEU A 64 6.43 -17.11 -7.19
N SER A 65 5.60 -17.84 -6.46
CA SER A 65 4.23 -17.43 -6.13
C SER A 65 4.16 -16.10 -5.38
N ILE A 66 5.10 -15.82 -4.47
CA ILE A 66 5.20 -14.52 -3.79
C ILE A 66 5.55 -13.42 -4.80
N ILE A 67 6.59 -13.64 -5.61
CA ILE A 67 7.03 -12.68 -6.63
C ILE A 67 5.91 -12.37 -7.63
N GLU A 68 5.18 -13.38 -8.10
CA GLU A 68 4.07 -13.19 -9.04
C GLU A 68 2.92 -12.38 -8.43
N ARG A 69 2.56 -12.66 -7.18
CA ARG A 69 1.55 -11.88 -6.45
C ARG A 69 1.96 -10.42 -6.33
N ASP A 70 3.20 -10.18 -5.93
CA ASP A 70 3.73 -8.82 -5.74
C ASP A 70 3.83 -8.08 -7.08
N ASN A 71 4.28 -8.75 -8.13
CA ASN A 71 4.32 -8.19 -9.49
C ASN A 71 2.92 -7.84 -10.00
N ARG A 72 1.91 -8.68 -9.75
CA ARG A 72 0.52 -8.38 -10.11
C ARG A 72 0.00 -7.15 -9.37
N LEU A 73 0.28 -7.04 -8.08
CA LEU A 73 -0.13 -5.90 -7.26
C LEU A 73 0.58 -4.62 -7.69
N LEU A 74 1.88 -4.69 -7.98
CA LEU A 74 2.66 -3.58 -8.51
C LEU A 74 2.13 -3.13 -9.87
N ALA A 75 1.89 -4.07 -10.79
CA ALA A 75 1.33 -3.77 -12.11
C ALA A 75 -0.05 -3.11 -12.01
N SER A 76 -0.91 -3.58 -11.10
CA SER A 76 -2.21 -2.95 -10.86
C SER A 76 -2.07 -1.51 -10.34
N ARG A 77 -1.13 -1.25 -9.42
CA ARG A 77 -0.86 0.10 -8.92
C ARG A 77 -0.29 1.01 -10.01
N LEU A 78 0.65 0.51 -10.81
CA LEU A 78 1.21 1.24 -11.94
C LEU A 78 0.14 1.56 -12.98
N ALA A 79 -0.74 0.60 -13.30
CA ALA A 79 -1.88 0.84 -14.18
C ALA A 79 -2.80 1.94 -13.62
N SER A 80 -3.12 1.90 -12.32
CA SER A 80 -3.90 2.96 -11.67
C SER A 80 -3.21 4.33 -11.79
N ILE A 81 -1.90 4.41 -11.59
CA ILE A 81 -1.13 5.65 -11.71
C ILE A 81 -1.15 6.16 -13.16
N VAL A 82 -0.89 5.29 -14.12
CA VAL A 82 -0.87 5.62 -15.56
C VAL A 82 -2.25 6.07 -16.04
N CYS A 83 -3.32 5.43 -15.59
CA CYS A 83 -4.69 5.82 -15.91
C CYS A 83 -5.12 7.11 -15.18
N SER A 84 -4.52 7.41 -14.03
CA SER A 84 -4.80 8.66 -13.31
C SER A 84 -4.24 9.86 -14.08
N ARG A 85 -4.94 11.00 -14.04
CA ARG A 85 -4.54 12.25 -14.71
C ARG A 85 -3.38 12.99 -14.01
N GLY A 86 -2.63 12.32 -13.11
CA GLY A 86 -1.47 12.89 -12.44
C GLY A 86 -1.80 13.90 -11.32
N LEU A 87 -2.91 13.72 -10.62
CA LEU A 87 -3.21 14.52 -9.42
C LEU A 87 -2.24 14.12 -8.30
N VAL A 88 -1.21 14.93 -8.09
CA VAL A 88 -0.32 14.84 -6.93
C VAL A 88 -0.89 15.75 -5.85
N ASP A 89 -1.46 15.16 -4.80
CA ASP A 89 -1.81 15.92 -3.62
C ASP A 89 -0.54 16.29 -2.84
N HIS A 90 -0.59 17.40 -2.13
CA HIS A 90 0.49 17.86 -1.25
C HIS A 90 0.09 17.65 0.22
N PHE A 91 -1.03 16.95 0.43
CA PHE A 91 -1.67 16.75 1.72
C PHE A 91 -1.17 15.46 2.35
N ASN A 92 0.01 15.54 2.95
CA ASN A 92 0.46 14.45 3.81
C ASN A 92 -0.35 14.45 5.12
N HIS A 93 -1.19 13.43 5.28
CA HIS A 93 -1.95 13.18 6.50
C HIS A 93 -1.03 12.57 7.57
N TYR A 94 -0.19 13.40 8.18
CA TYR A 94 0.60 12.98 9.33
C TYR A 94 -0.22 13.06 10.62
N HIS A 95 -0.22 11.97 11.39
CA HIS A 95 -0.64 12.04 12.78
C HIS A 95 0.41 12.82 13.57
N ILE A 96 0.11 14.07 13.95
CA ILE A 96 0.97 14.86 14.83
C ILE A 96 0.93 14.26 16.23
N LYS A 97 1.90 13.39 16.54
CA LYS A 97 2.08 12.82 17.88
C LYS A 97 2.92 13.77 18.71
N SER A 98 2.31 14.39 19.73
CA SER A 98 3.02 15.23 20.70
C SER A 98 2.75 14.71 22.10
N LEU A 99 3.80 14.43 22.86
CA LEU A 99 3.69 14.01 24.27
C LEU A 99 2.94 15.05 25.13
N ASN A 100 2.98 16.32 24.72
CA ASN A 100 2.32 17.44 25.38
C ASN A 100 0.92 17.74 24.84
N ALA A 101 0.33 16.86 24.02
CA ALA A 101 -0.98 17.11 23.41
C ALA A 101 -2.09 17.33 24.46
N ASP A 102 -2.08 16.53 25.53
CA ASP A 102 -3.09 16.63 26.59
C ASP A 102 -2.91 17.89 27.44
N ARG A 103 -1.67 18.22 27.79
CA ARG A 103 -1.34 19.48 28.49
C ARG A 103 -1.77 20.70 27.66
N ARG A 104 -1.46 20.71 26.36
CA ARG A 104 -1.89 21.78 25.44
C ARG A 104 -3.41 21.90 25.37
N ARG A 105 -4.12 20.78 25.37
CA ARG A 105 -5.59 20.75 25.36
C ARG A 105 -6.16 21.36 26.64
N GLN A 106 -5.61 21.03 27.80
CA GLN A 106 -6.00 21.62 29.08
C GLN A 106 -5.72 23.12 29.13
N GLU A 107 -4.54 23.56 28.68
CA GLU A 107 -4.18 24.97 28.60
C GLU A 107 -5.13 25.74 27.66
N GLN A 108 -5.50 25.17 26.51
CA GLN A 108 -6.48 25.77 25.60
C GLN A 108 -7.87 25.91 26.24
N GLN A 109 -8.31 24.91 27.01
CA GLN A 109 -9.58 24.99 27.74
C GLN A 109 -9.54 26.09 28.80
N LEU A 110 -8.44 26.20 29.55
CA LEU A 110 -8.26 27.26 30.55
C LEU A 110 -8.27 28.65 29.91
N VAL A 111 -7.52 28.84 28.82
CA VAL A 111 -7.52 30.09 28.05
C VAL A 111 -8.92 30.39 27.51
N GLY A 112 -9.65 29.37 27.03
CA GLY A 112 -11.03 29.52 26.57
C GLY A 112 -11.97 30.02 27.66
N GLN A 113 -11.89 29.44 28.87
CA GLN A 113 -12.69 29.88 30.02
C GLN A 113 -12.34 31.31 30.45
N GLN A 114 -11.05 31.62 30.54
CA GLN A 114 -10.58 32.98 30.88
C GLN A 114 -11.05 34.02 29.85
N ASN A 115 -10.98 33.69 28.57
CA ASN A 115 -11.46 34.55 27.49
C ASN A 115 -12.98 34.77 27.58
N LEU A 116 -13.76 33.75 27.92
CA LEU A 116 -15.21 33.90 28.17
C LEU A 116 -15.49 34.84 29.35
N ASP A 117 -14.73 34.75 30.43
CA ASP A 117 -14.89 35.63 31.58
C ASP A 117 -14.51 37.08 31.26
N ILE A 118 -13.42 37.29 30.52
CA ILE A 118 -13.06 38.61 30.00
C ILE A 118 -14.17 39.15 29.11
N TYR A 119 -14.68 38.34 28.19
CA TYR A 119 -15.76 38.73 27.28
C TYR A 119 -17.02 39.13 28.06
N ARG A 120 -17.41 38.36 29.09
CA ARG A 120 -18.54 38.70 29.98
C ARG A 120 -18.31 40.02 30.69
N ARG A 121 -17.11 40.25 31.25
CA ARG A 121 -16.75 41.52 31.91
C ARG A 121 -16.87 42.70 30.95
N LEU A 122 -16.27 42.60 29.78
CA LEU A 122 -16.32 43.64 28.75
C LEU A 122 -17.76 43.90 28.29
N SER A 123 -18.56 42.84 28.11
CA SER A 123 -19.96 42.97 27.68
C SER A 123 -20.85 43.58 28.76
N SER A 124 -20.60 43.26 30.03
CA SER A 124 -21.35 43.80 31.17
C SER A 124 -21.02 45.26 31.49
N ARG A 125 -19.82 45.73 31.11
CA ARG A 125 -19.37 47.09 31.37
C ARG A 125 -20.15 48.06 30.47
N GLN A 126 -20.97 48.90 31.11
CA GLN A 126 -21.63 50.00 30.40
C GLN A 126 -20.59 51.01 29.91
N SER A 127 -20.83 51.61 28.75
CA SER A 127 -19.98 52.67 28.23
C SER A 127 -20.05 53.90 29.14
N GLU A 128 -18.90 54.34 29.68
CA GLU A 128 -18.80 55.59 30.46
C GLU A 128 -19.08 56.83 29.60
N TYR A 129 -18.98 56.69 28.28
CA TYR A 129 -19.32 57.73 27.33
C TYR A 129 -20.83 58.01 27.34
N ARG A 130 -21.22 59.14 27.93
CA ARG A 130 -22.59 59.67 27.82
C ARG A 130 -22.81 60.21 26.40
N ARG A 131 -23.11 59.32 25.46
CA ARG A 131 -23.29 59.62 24.03
C ARG A 131 -24.16 60.84 23.77
N GLN A 132 -25.22 61.02 24.56
CA GLN A 132 -26.12 62.16 24.46
C GLN A 132 -25.43 63.51 24.71
N VAL A 133 -24.57 63.61 25.73
CA VAL A 133 -23.83 64.85 26.03
C VAL A 133 -22.84 65.15 24.92
N TRP A 134 -22.14 64.13 24.43
CA TRP A 134 -21.19 64.28 23.32
C TRP A 134 -21.87 64.74 22.03
N LEU A 135 -23.07 64.24 21.75
CA LEU A 135 -23.87 64.70 20.61
C LEU A 135 -24.32 66.15 20.78
N GLN A 136 -24.75 66.54 21.99
CA GLN A 136 -25.15 67.92 22.28
C GLN A 136 -23.98 68.90 22.20
N ASP A 137 -22.80 68.53 22.71
CA ASP A 137 -21.58 69.34 22.61
C ASP A 137 -21.11 69.44 21.16
N TRP A 138 -21.17 68.34 20.41
CA TRP A 138 -20.89 68.34 18.97
C TRP A 138 -21.85 69.26 18.21
N GLU A 139 -23.14 69.21 18.52
CA GLU A 139 -24.15 70.06 17.89
C GLU A 139 -23.95 71.54 18.24
N ARG A 140 -23.67 71.87 19.50
CA ARG A 140 -23.30 73.23 19.92
C ARG A 140 -22.07 73.73 19.16
N THR A 141 -21.05 72.89 19.06
CA THR A 141 -19.81 73.23 18.32
C THR A 141 -20.08 73.42 16.82
N ASN A 142 -20.95 72.59 16.23
CA ASN A 142 -21.33 72.72 14.83
C ASN A 142 -22.13 73.99 14.55
N ARG A 143 -23.10 74.34 15.40
CA ARG A 143 -23.86 75.59 15.26
C ARG A 143 -22.92 76.80 15.33
N LEU A 144 -22.05 76.83 16.33
CA LEU A 144 -21.03 77.89 16.44
C LEU A 144 -20.13 77.95 15.20
N ARG A 145 -19.75 76.79 14.66
CA ARG A 145 -18.96 76.71 13.43
C ARG A 145 -19.73 77.22 12.21
N GLU A 146 -21.02 76.93 12.09
CA GLU A 146 -21.87 77.46 11.02
C GLU A 146 -21.99 78.99 11.14
N ASP A 147 -22.23 79.50 12.35
CA ASP A 147 -22.39 80.93 12.64
C ASP A 147 -21.11 81.74 12.35
N ILE A 148 -19.93 81.19 12.63
CA ILE A 148 -18.64 81.84 12.38
C ILE A 148 -18.12 81.57 10.95
N SER A 149 -18.73 80.63 10.22
CA SER A 149 -18.25 80.28 8.88
C SER A 149 -18.70 81.32 7.85
N ARG A 150 -17.72 81.85 7.11
CA ARG A 150 -17.96 82.81 6.00
C ARG A 150 -18.52 82.14 4.75
N TYR A 151 -18.42 80.81 4.65
CA TYR A 151 -18.77 80.02 3.47
C TYR A 151 -19.67 78.85 3.86
N PRO A 152 -20.64 78.45 3.02
CA PRO A 152 -21.58 77.37 3.31
C PRO A 152 -20.85 76.06 3.62
N PRO A 153 -21.31 75.27 4.60
CA PRO A 153 -20.70 73.98 4.90
C PRO A 153 -20.76 73.08 3.65
N LEU A 154 -19.61 72.56 3.23
CA LEU A 154 -19.59 71.56 2.17
C LEU A 154 -20.40 70.34 2.61
N SER A 155 -21.36 69.91 1.79
CA SER A 155 -22.17 68.71 2.05
C SER A 155 -21.27 67.53 2.42
N LEU A 156 -21.35 67.12 3.69
CA LEU A 156 -20.58 66.01 4.27
C LEU A 156 -20.90 64.66 3.59
N ASP A 157 -21.98 64.58 2.82
CA ASP A 157 -22.42 63.37 2.12
C ASP A 157 -21.45 62.97 1.00
N LYS A 158 -20.79 63.93 0.34
CA LYS A 158 -19.74 63.62 -0.67
C LYS A 158 -18.45 63.07 -0.05
N GLN A 159 -18.15 63.39 1.21
CA GLN A 159 -16.90 62.95 1.88
C GLN A 159 -17.03 61.61 2.62
N ARG A 160 -18.22 61.27 3.15
CA ARG A 160 -18.44 59.97 3.83
C ARG A 160 -18.31 58.77 2.90
N SER A 161 -18.63 58.93 1.61
CA SER A 161 -18.45 57.87 0.60
C SER A 161 -16.97 57.42 0.47
N GLN A 162 -16.02 58.34 0.67
CA GLN A 162 -14.58 58.11 0.52
C GLN A 162 -13.92 57.51 1.78
N ARG A 163 -14.56 57.62 2.95
CA ARG A 163 -14.04 57.14 4.25
C ARG A 163 -14.74 55.86 4.72
N LYS A 164 -14.78 54.83 3.88
CA LYS A 164 -15.09 53.47 4.34
C LYS A 164 -13.78 52.74 4.59
N VAL A 165 -13.36 52.66 5.85
CA VAL A 165 -12.31 51.71 6.24
C VAL A 165 -12.92 50.32 6.13
N LYS A 166 -12.50 49.57 5.11
CA LYS A 166 -12.85 48.17 4.96
C LYS A 166 -12.07 47.40 6.03
N PHE A 167 -12.73 47.00 7.11
CA PHE A 167 -12.16 45.96 7.95
C PHE A 167 -12.12 44.69 7.12
N ALA A 168 -10.92 44.18 6.87
CA ALA A 168 -10.75 42.88 6.26
C ALA A 168 -11.35 41.85 7.23
N VAL A 169 -12.59 41.44 6.99
CA VAL A 169 -13.11 40.20 7.54
C VAL A 169 -12.29 39.12 6.85
N ASN A 170 -11.26 38.63 7.52
CA ASN A 170 -10.59 37.42 7.14
C ASN A 170 -11.59 36.29 7.39
N ARG A 171 -12.50 36.05 6.44
CA ARG A 171 -13.22 34.78 6.34
C ARG A 171 -12.14 33.76 5.99
N GLY A 172 -11.55 33.18 7.03
CA GLY A 172 -10.87 31.91 6.87
C GLY A 172 -11.85 30.98 6.17
N GLN A 173 -11.49 30.57 4.96
CA GLN A 173 -12.08 29.42 4.30
C GLN A 173 -11.87 28.23 5.25
N SER A 174 -12.88 27.96 6.06
CA SER A 174 -13.11 26.63 6.59
C SER A 174 -13.93 25.93 5.52
N ASP A 175 -13.24 25.48 4.48
CA ASP A 175 -13.76 24.40 3.64
C ASP A 175 -13.67 23.12 4.48
N SER A 176 -14.59 23.00 5.43
CA SER A 176 -15.02 21.71 5.96
C SER A 176 -16.24 21.31 5.14
N SER A 177 -16.00 20.81 3.93
CA SER A 177 -16.96 19.98 3.20
C SER A 177 -17.19 18.72 4.03
N ILE A 178 -18.16 18.77 4.93
CA ILE A 178 -18.74 17.58 5.55
C ILE A 178 -19.66 16.98 4.47
N SER A 179 -19.10 16.09 3.66
CA SER A 179 -19.90 15.18 2.83
C SER A 179 -20.54 14.17 3.77
N THR A 180 -21.80 14.38 4.11
CA THR A 180 -22.64 13.32 4.66
C THR A 180 -23.32 12.65 3.49
N ASP A 181 -22.60 11.74 2.82
CA ASP A 181 -23.25 10.70 2.06
C ASP A 181 -23.91 9.79 3.10
N ARG A 182 -25.23 9.94 3.20
CA ARG A 182 -26.09 8.95 3.82
C ARG A 182 -26.44 7.97 2.71
N ASP A 183 -25.89 6.77 2.81
CA ASP A 183 -26.41 5.61 2.12
C ASP A 183 -27.82 5.35 2.68
N ASP A 184 -28.84 5.68 1.89
CA ASP A 184 -30.16 5.06 1.97
C ASP A 184 -30.05 3.71 1.28
N ASP A 185 -29.98 2.62 2.06
CA ASP A 185 -30.26 1.27 1.59
C ASP A 185 -31.53 0.76 2.31
N GLU A 186 -32.53 0.48 1.49
CA GLU A 186 -33.79 -0.23 1.78
C GLU A 186 -33.58 -1.75 1.71
#